data_AF-A0A1E5IIS9-F1
#
_entry.id   AF-A0A1E5IIS9-F1
#
_cell.length_a   1.000
_cell.length_b   1.000
_cell.length_c   1.000
_cell.angle_alpha   90.00
_cell.angle_beta   90.00
_cell.angle_gamma   90.00
#
_symmetry.space_group_name_H-M   'P 1'
#
loop_
_entity.id
_entity.type
_entity.pdbx_description
1 polymer ?
#
loop_
_entity_poly.entity_id
_entity_poly.type
_entity_poly.pdbx_seq_one_letter_code
_entity_poly.pdbx_strand_id
1 'polypeptide(L)'
;MQNRINNLLKSINDEDGTLILTDMVGGSPCNASALTCRSLNTEILSGVNLPMVLSAIFSSKNTKTVSDLAEKVLLDGQKGIINVKKMLFNKIK
;
A
#
# COMPACT_ATOMS: atom_id res chain seq x y z
N MET A 1 -3.84 -13.52 14.70
CA MET A 1 -3.71 -12.25 13.94
C MET A 1 -4.60 -12.27 12.70
N GLN A 2 -4.53 -13.32 11.87
CA GLN A 2 -5.39 -13.52 10.70
C GLN A 2 -6.90 -13.34 10.99
N ASN A 3 -7.44 -13.99 12.03
CA ASN A 3 -8.85 -13.82 12.41
C ASN A 3 -9.22 -12.36 12.76
N ARG A 4 -8.28 -11.59 13.34
CA ARG A 4 -8.52 -10.17 13.64
C ARG A 4 -8.58 -9.34 12.37
N ILE A 5 -7.66 -9.57 11.44
CA ILE A 5 -7.63 -8.88 10.13
C ILE A 5 -8.88 -9.25 9.32
N ASN A 6 -9.23 -10.53 9.24
CA ASN A 6 -10.47 -11.01 8.61
C ASN A 6 -11.72 -10.33 9.19
N ASN A 7 -11.84 -10.30 10.53
CA ASN A 7 -13.00 -9.69 11.17
C ASN A 7 -13.04 -8.17 10.95
N LEU A 8 -11.88 -7.51 10.95
CA LEU A 8 -11.79 -6.08 10.67
C LEU A 8 -12.21 -5.77 9.23
N LEU A 9 -11.70 -6.50 8.25
CA LEU A 9 -12.07 -6.31 6.84
C LEU A 9 -13.56 -6.59 6.60
N LYS A 10 -14.11 -7.64 7.22
CA LYS A 10 -15.56 -7.90 7.20
C LYS A 10 -16.37 -6.80 7.88
N SER A 11 -15.82 -6.11 8.89
CA SER A 11 -16.52 -4.99 9.55
C SER A 11 -16.44 -3.68 8.78
N ILE A 12 -15.37 -3.49 7.98
CA ILE A 12 -15.24 -2.36 7.06
C ILE A 12 -16.26 -2.51 5.93
N ASN A 13 -16.45 -3.75 5.42
CA ASN A 13 -17.46 -4.13 4.42
C ASN A 13 -17.57 -3.14 3.25
N ASP A 14 -16.42 -2.76 2.70
CA ASP A 14 -16.34 -1.81 1.59
C ASP A 14 -16.46 -2.56 0.24
N GLU A 15 -17.48 -2.22 -0.54
CA GLU A 15 -17.71 -2.79 -1.87
C GLU A 15 -16.63 -2.35 -2.87
N ASP A 16 -16.05 -1.16 -2.68
CA ASP A 16 -15.00 -0.59 -3.54
C ASP A 16 -13.62 -1.22 -3.27
N GLY A 17 -13.52 -1.97 -2.17
CA GLY A 17 -12.34 -2.74 -1.77
C GLY A 17 -11.48 -2.05 -0.71
N THR A 18 -10.45 -2.75 -0.23
CA THR A 18 -9.59 -2.26 0.87
C THR A 18 -8.11 -2.37 0.55
N LEU A 19 -7.35 -1.29 0.73
CA LEU A 19 -5.89 -1.30 0.60
C LEU A 19 -5.23 -1.44 1.98
N ILE A 20 -4.39 -2.46 2.15
CA ILE A 20 -3.59 -2.70 3.35
C ILE A 20 -2.15 -2.26 3.09
N LEU A 21 -1.60 -1.43 3.99
CA LEU A 21 -0.20 -1.04 3.96
C LEU A 21 0.54 -1.69 5.15
N THR A 22 1.67 -2.33 4.87
CA THR A 22 2.52 -3.00 5.87
C THR A 22 3.95 -2.50 5.82
N ASP A 23 4.70 -2.69 6.91
CA ASP A 23 6.09 -2.26 7.04
C ASP A 23 7.06 -3.12 6.22
N MET A 24 6.96 -4.44 6.29
CA MET A 24 7.93 -5.35 5.68
C MET A 24 7.30 -6.68 5.24
N VAL A 25 7.83 -7.23 4.15
CA VAL A 25 7.47 -8.55 3.63
C VAL A 25 7.89 -9.62 4.63
N GLY A 26 7.04 -10.61 4.87
CA GLY A 26 7.36 -11.75 5.74
C GLY A 26 7.16 -11.50 7.23
N GLY A 27 6.75 -10.30 7.65
CA GLY A 27 6.27 -10.06 9.01
C GLY A 27 4.95 -10.80 9.30
N SER A 28 4.72 -11.15 10.56
CA SER A 28 3.45 -11.74 11.02
C SER A 28 2.19 -11.00 10.54
N PRO A 29 2.18 -9.64 10.43
CA PRO A 29 1.05 -8.89 9.85
C PRO A 29 0.90 -9.06 8.34
N CYS A 30 1.99 -9.07 7.58
CA CYS A 30 1.98 -9.24 6.12
C CYS A 30 1.47 -10.64 5.74
N ASN A 31 1.98 -11.68 6.40
CA ASN A 31 1.59 -13.08 6.11
C ASN A 31 0.11 -13.36 6.46
N ALA A 32 -0.36 -12.80 7.58
CA ALA A 32 -1.76 -12.92 7.98
C ALA A 32 -2.72 -12.18 7.04
N SER A 33 -2.28 -11.06 6.47
CA SER A 33 -3.06 -10.27 5.51
C SER A 33 -3.07 -10.91 4.12
N ALA A 34 -1.95 -11.48 3.65
CA ALA A 34 -1.85 -12.12 2.33
C ALA A 34 -2.82 -13.29 2.14
N LEU A 35 -3.04 -14.11 3.19
CA LEU A 35 -4.02 -15.20 3.15
C LEU A 35 -5.47 -14.69 3.08
N THR A 36 -5.71 -13.47 3.56
CA THR A 36 -7.04 -12.85 3.60
C THR A 36 -7.39 -12.16 2.27
N CYS A 37 -6.38 -11.61 1.58
CA CYS A 37 -6.54 -10.97 0.26
C CYS A 37 -7.10 -11.93 -0.80
N ARG A 38 -6.94 -13.25 -0.63
CA ARG A 38 -7.46 -14.25 -1.59
C ARG A 38 -9.00 -14.35 -1.58
N SER A 39 -9.66 -13.93 -0.50
CA SER A 39 -11.10 -14.10 -0.30
C SER A 39 -11.93 -12.82 -0.37
N LEU A 40 -11.27 -11.66 -0.43
CA LEU A 40 -11.92 -10.34 -0.36
C LEU A 40 -11.34 -9.42 -1.44
N ASN A 41 -12.09 -8.38 -1.83
CA ASN A 41 -11.61 -7.33 -2.73
C ASN A 41 -10.58 -6.45 -1.98
N THR A 42 -9.37 -6.97 -1.79
CA THR A 42 -8.35 -6.38 -0.93
C THR A 42 -6.98 -6.48 -1.56
N GLU A 43 -6.25 -5.37 -1.55
CA GLU A 43 -4.87 -5.27 -2.02
C GLU A 43 -3.93 -5.06 -0.83
N ILE A 44 -2.68 -5.51 -0.96
CA ILE A 44 -1.66 -5.33 0.07
C ILE A 44 -0.35 -4.82 -0.53
N LEU A 45 0.17 -3.75 0.07
CA LEU A 45 1.50 -3.24 -0.21
C LEU A 45 2.36 -3.31 1.05
N SER A 46 3.64 -3.58 0.86
CA SER A 46 4.64 -3.64 1.94
C SER A 46 5.74 -2.61 1.71
N GLY A 47 6.53 -2.32 2.74
CA GLY A 47 7.54 -1.25 2.68
C GLY A 47 6.94 0.14 2.82
N VAL A 48 5.86 0.28 3.59
CA VAL A 48 5.11 1.54 3.69
C VAL A 48 6.04 2.71 4.01
N ASN A 49 5.90 3.77 3.20
CA ASN A 49 6.62 5.02 3.39
C ASN A 49 5.64 6.21 3.32
N LEU A 50 6.11 7.41 3.66
CA LEU A 50 5.27 8.60 3.69
C LEU A 50 4.59 8.92 2.34
N PRO A 51 5.29 8.91 1.18
CA PRO A 51 4.65 9.07 -0.13
C PRO A 51 3.49 8.09 -0.37
N MET A 52 3.63 6.83 0.03
CA MET A 52 2.55 5.84 -0.10
C MET A 52 1.33 6.23 0.74
N VAL A 53 1.53 6.62 2.00
CA VAL A 53 0.42 7.01 2.90
C VAL A 53 -0.32 8.23 2.36
N LEU A 54 0.41 9.26 1.92
CA LEU A 54 -0.20 10.46 1.33
C LEU A 54 -0.94 10.12 0.03
N SER A 55 -0.35 9.30 -0.84
CA SER A 55 -0.98 8.88 -2.08
C SER A 55 -2.26 8.09 -1.82
N ALA A 56 -2.27 7.18 -0.84
CA ALA A 56 -3.45 6.41 -0.47
C ALA A 56 -4.59 7.32 0.02
N ILE A 57 -4.29 8.27 0.91
CA ILE A 57 -5.30 9.20 1.45
C ILE A 57 -5.88 10.09 0.34
N PHE A 58 -5.03 10.74 -0.45
CA PHE A 58 -5.49 11.73 -1.44
C PHE A 58 -6.07 11.11 -2.71
N SER A 59 -5.67 9.89 -3.06
CA SER A 59 -6.08 9.23 -4.30
C SER A 59 -7.27 8.28 -4.11
N SER A 60 -7.54 7.84 -2.89
CA SER A 60 -8.62 6.90 -2.57
C SER A 60 -9.98 7.26 -3.18
N LYS A 61 -10.31 8.56 -3.24
CA LYS A 61 -11.59 9.05 -3.79
C LYS A 61 -11.62 9.21 -5.32
N ASN A 62 -10.46 9.15 -5.97
CA ASN A 62 -10.31 9.44 -7.39
C ASN A 62 -9.93 8.20 -8.23
N THR A 63 -9.78 7.05 -7.58
CA THR A 63 -9.45 5.76 -8.20
C THR A 63 -10.71 4.92 -8.37
N LYS A 64 -10.82 4.19 -9.50
CA LYS A 64 -12.02 3.41 -9.82
C LYS A 64 -12.08 2.07 -9.09
N THR A 65 -10.91 1.48 -8.82
CA THR A 65 -10.79 0.20 -8.12
C THR A 65 -9.67 0.27 -7.09
N VAL A 66 -9.74 -0.61 -6.08
CA VAL A 66 -8.66 -0.77 -5.10
C VAL A 66 -7.33 -1.19 -5.75
N SER A 67 -7.38 -1.96 -6.85
CA SER A 67 -6.18 -2.34 -7.61
C SER A 67 -5.53 -1.13 -8.31
N ASP A 68 -6.32 -0.23 -8.91
CA ASP A 68 -5.79 1.02 -9.48
C ASP A 68 -5.17 1.91 -8.38
N LEU A 69 -5.79 1.94 -7.20
CA LEU A 69 -5.25 2.65 -6.04
C LEU A 69 -3.92 2.03 -5.59
N ALA A 70 -3.84 0.71 -5.49
CA ALA A 70 -2.64 0.00 -5.10
C ALA A 70 -1.49 0.29 -6.08
N GLU A 71 -1.74 0.23 -7.39
CA GLU A 71 -0.73 0.54 -8.40
C GLU A 71 -0.23 1.98 -8.29
N LYS A 72 -1.15 2.95 -8.15
CA LYS A 72 -0.78 4.36 -7.98
C LYS A 72 0.06 4.58 -6.72
N VAL A 73 -0.36 4.01 -5.60
CA VAL A 73 0.34 4.13 -4.31
C VAL A 73 1.72 3.50 -4.39
N LEU A 74 1.86 2.34 -5.04
CA LEU A 74 3.14 1.69 -5.26
C LEU A 74 4.09 2.58 -6.08
N LEU A 75 3.61 3.14 -7.19
CA LEU A 75 4.40 4.02 -8.06
C LEU A 75 4.86 5.30 -7.33
N ASP A 76 3.96 5.94 -6.59
CA ASP A 76 4.29 7.15 -5.82
C ASP A 76 5.26 6.84 -4.66
N GLY A 77 5.08 5.68 -4.03
CA GLY A 77 6.00 5.13 -3.04
C GLY A 77 7.42 4.96 -3.56
N GLN A 78 7.56 4.35 -4.74
CA GLN A 78 8.85 4.15 -5.40
C GLN A 78 9.49 5.47 -5.85
N LYS A 79 8.71 6.39 -6.42
CA LYS A 79 9.20 7.72 -6.84
C LYS A 79 9.74 8.54 -5.67
N GLY A 80 9.21 8.35 -4.46
CA GLY A 80 9.69 9.03 -3.26
C GLY A 80 11.04 8.53 -2.74
N ILE A 81 11.57 7.42 -3.27
CA ILE A 81 12.87 6.86 -2.88
C ILE A 81 13.95 7.50 -3.75
N ILE A 82 14.57 8.57 -3.25
CA ILE A 82 15.53 9.38 -4.00
C ILE A 82 16.85 9.51 -3.26
N ASN A 83 17.97 9.27 -3.95
CA ASN A 83 19.28 9.70 -3.46
C ASN A 83 19.48 11.19 -3.76
N VAL A 84 19.15 12.03 -2.78
CA VAL A 84 19.20 13.49 -2.91
C VAL A 84 20.58 14.01 -3.30
N LYS A 85 21.67 13.40 -2.77
CA LYS A 85 23.04 13.78 -3.13
C LYS A 85 23.30 13.57 -4.61
N LYS A 86 22.96 12.41 -5.18
CA LYS A 86 23.09 12.16 -6.63
C LYS A 86 22.20 13.11 -7.43
N MET A 87 20.96 13.34 -7.00
CA MET A 87 20.03 14.24 -7.69
C MET A 87 20.57 15.68 -7.77
N LEU A 88 21.18 16.19 -6.70
CA LEU A 88 21.69 17.57 -6.64
C LEU A 88 23.06 17.71 -7.32
N PHE A 89 23.93 16.69 -7.26
CA PHE A 89 25.32 16.81 -7.67
C PHE A 89 25.69 15.99 -8.93
N ASN A 90 24.73 15.40 -9.64
CA ASN A 90 24.97 14.65 -10.89
C ASN A 90 25.48 15.49 -12.08
N LYS A 91 25.63 16.82 -11.95
CA LYS A 91 26.18 17.71 -12.98
C LYS A 91 27.69 18.00 -12.86
N ILE A 92 28.40 17.35 -11.94
CA ILE A 92 29.86 17.53 -11.81
C ILE A 92 30.56 16.35 -12.48
N LYS A 93 30.56 16.32 -13.81
CA LYS A 93 31.52 15.60 -14.65
C LYS A 93 31.68 16.34 -15.95
#